data_AF-A0A0F9TZ04-F1
#
_entry.id   AF-A0A0F9TZ04-F1
#
_cell.length_a   1.000
_cell.length_b   1.000
_cell.length_c   1.000
_cell.angle_alpha   90.00
_cell.angle_beta   90.00
_cell.angle_gamma   90.00
#
_symmetry.space_group_name_H-M   'P 1'
#
loop_
_entity.id
_entity.type
_entity.pdbx_description
1 polymer ?
#
loop_
_entity_poly.entity_id
_entity_poly.type
_entity_poly.pdbx_seq_one_letter_code
_entity_poly.pdbx_strand_id
1 'polypeptide(L)'
;MAYSALRKECIRLRVQERLSYSEIYERTGAPKGTLSNWLEHLSLSSEEKAEKQRQARRPTGPRVVLTGSDRLHSTAKKHGIGSSPAVLGRVSEAAVLLRLAVLGLEPYTGVFGGENFDGVVWHPGKPGKLARIQVRTAGTAKKHGLPYVSLRKSDGRRNYKKYERGDLDFMLAYHLPVDTVYVFTRKELGKRTVISVNEDVAEDWGKVVSWF
;
A
#
# COMPACT_ATOMS: atom_id res chain seq x y z
N MET A 1 -26.96 3.42 40.58
CA MET A 1 -27.86 2.34 40.12
C MET A 1 -27.68 1.93 38.64
N ALA A 2 -27.21 2.80 37.73
CA ALA A 2 -27.02 2.46 36.31
C ALA A 2 -26.03 1.30 36.02
N TYR A 3 -25.01 1.13 36.87
CA TYR A 3 -23.99 0.09 36.70
C TYR A 3 -24.54 -1.36 36.75
N SER A 4 -25.66 -1.57 37.46
CA SER A 4 -26.31 -2.88 37.56
C SER A 4 -26.98 -3.29 36.24
N ALA A 5 -27.65 -2.36 35.58
CA ALA A 5 -28.32 -2.62 34.30
C ALA A 5 -27.30 -2.88 33.17
N LEU A 6 -26.26 -2.04 33.08
CA LEU A 6 -25.20 -2.21 32.08
C LEU A 6 -24.48 -3.55 32.22
N ARG A 7 -24.19 -3.97 33.47
CA ARG A 7 -23.57 -5.27 33.74
C ARG A 7 -24.47 -6.43 33.31
N LYS A 8 -25.77 -6.37 33.62
CA LYS A 8 -26.74 -7.40 33.20
C LYS A 8 -26.80 -7.52 31.68
N GLU A 9 -26.80 -6.40 30.96
CA GLU A 9 -26.83 -6.41 29.50
C GLU A 9 -25.54 -6.99 28.90
N CYS A 10 -24.37 -6.64 29.44
CA CYS A 10 -23.09 -7.22 29.01
C CYS A 10 -23.04 -8.75 29.23
N ILE A 11 -23.59 -9.23 30.36
CA ILE A 11 -23.71 -10.67 30.65
C ILE A 11 -24.67 -11.33 29.65
N ARG A 12 -25.83 -10.71 29.39
CA ARG A 12 -26.80 -11.21 28.41
C ARG A 12 -26.16 -11.39 27.03
N LEU A 13 -25.48 -10.36 26.53
CA LEU A 13 -24.75 -10.39 25.25
C LEU A 13 -23.67 -11.48 25.20
N ARG A 14 -22.99 -11.73 26.32
CA ARG A 14 -21.96 -12.79 26.39
C ARG A 14 -22.56 -14.19 26.39
N VAL A 15 -23.64 -14.41 27.13
CA VAL A 15 -24.24 -15.74 27.31
C VAL A 15 -25.11 -16.11 26.11
N GLN A 16 -25.99 -15.21 25.67
CA GLN A 16 -26.96 -15.50 24.62
C GLN A 16 -26.36 -15.36 23.22
N GLU A 17 -25.57 -14.32 22.99
CA GLU A 17 -25.08 -13.97 21.64
C GLU A 17 -23.59 -14.32 21.45
N ARG A 18 -22.92 -14.85 22.49
CA ARG A 18 -21.49 -15.26 22.47
C ARG A 18 -20.57 -14.17 21.90
N LEU A 19 -20.87 -12.90 22.17
CA LEU A 19 -20.08 -11.77 21.69
C LEU A 19 -18.72 -11.66 22.40
N SER A 20 -17.71 -11.19 21.68
CA SER A 20 -16.37 -10.90 22.17
C SER A 20 -16.33 -9.57 22.95
N TYR A 21 -15.22 -9.29 23.64
CA TYR A 21 -15.07 -8.03 24.37
C TYR A 21 -15.15 -6.80 23.47
N SER A 22 -14.63 -6.89 22.24
CA SER A 22 -14.71 -5.77 21.29
C SER A 22 -16.14 -5.54 20.80
N GLU A 23 -16.86 -6.60 20.46
CA GLU A 23 -18.27 -6.50 20.01
C GLU A 23 -19.19 -5.98 21.13
N ILE A 24 -18.98 -6.43 22.38
CA ILE A 24 -19.74 -5.91 23.52
C ILE A 24 -19.39 -4.44 23.77
N TYR A 25 -18.10 -4.07 23.70
CA TYR A 25 -17.66 -2.68 23.83
C TYR A 25 -18.29 -1.78 22.77
N GLU A 26 -18.32 -2.21 21.51
CA GLU A 26 -18.91 -1.44 20.41
C GLU A 26 -20.42 -1.23 20.59
N ARG A 27 -21.14 -2.20 21.16
CA ARG A 27 -22.59 -2.08 21.41
C ARG A 27 -22.94 -1.31 22.66
N THR A 28 -22.20 -1.49 23.76
CA THR A 28 -22.61 -0.97 25.08
C THR A 28 -21.76 0.19 25.57
N GLY A 29 -20.60 0.44 24.95
CA GLY A 29 -19.63 1.45 25.40
C GLY A 29 -18.88 1.09 26.68
N ALA A 30 -19.12 -0.10 27.28
CA ALA A 30 -18.51 -0.49 28.53
C ALA A 30 -16.99 -0.71 28.37
N PRO A 31 -16.12 -0.04 29.16
CA PRO A 31 -14.67 -0.16 29.01
C PRO A 31 -14.17 -1.60 29.06
N LYS A 32 -13.20 -1.96 28.21
CA LYS A 32 -12.69 -3.34 28.09
C LYS A 32 -12.15 -3.91 29.40
N GLY A 33 -11.51 -3.09 30.25
CA GLY A 33 -11.06 -3.52 31.58
C GLY A 33 -12.22 -3.92 32.51
N THR A 34 -13.33 -3.18 32.45
CA THR A 34 -14.56 -3.48 33.20
C THR A 34 -15.23 -4.76 32.68
N LEU A 35 -15.30 -4.93 31.36
CA LEU A 35 -15.82 -6.15 30.74
C LEU A 35 -15.02 -7.39 31.11
N SER A 36 -13.69 -7.28 31.19
CA SER A 36 -12.82 -8.38 31.60
C SER A 36 -13.15 -8.87 33.00
N ASN A 37 -13.36 -7.94 33.95
CA ASN A 37 -13.71 -8.27 35.32
C ASN A 37 -15.12 -8.89 35.40
N TRP A 38 -16.11 -8.31 34.70
CA TRP A 38 -17.48 -8.80 34.77
C TRP A 38 -17.73 -10.14 34.11
N LEU A 39 -16.96 -10.50 33.08
CA LEU A 39 -17.23 -11.65 32.23
C LEU A 39 -16.12 -12.71 32.31
N GLU A 40 -15.19 -12.60 33.26
CA GLU A 40 -14.07 -13.53 33.44
C GLU A 40 -14.54 -14.99 33.50
N HIS A 41 -15.57 -15.25 34.31
CA HIS A 41 -16.21 -16.55 34.49
C HIS A 41 -17.08 -16.99 33.30
N LEU A 42 -17.32 -16.11 32.32
CA LEU A 42 -18.12 -16.36 31.12
C LEU A 42 -17.26 -16.27 29.86
N SER A 43 -16.04 -16.80 29.96
CA SER A 43 -15.08 -16.85 28.87
C SER A 43 -15.62 -17.63 27.67
N LEU A 44 -15.33 -17.16 26.45
CA LEU A 44 -15.54 -17.96 25.24
C LEU A 44 -14.60 -19.17 25.25
N SER A 45 -15.08 -20.29 24.68
CA SER A 45 -14.26 -21.49 24.51
C SER A 45 -13.10 -21.21 23.54
N SER A 46 -12.07 -22.05 23.61
CA SER A 46 -10.93 -21.96 22.69
C SER A 46 -11.37 -22.09 21.22
N GLU A 47 -12.36 -22.94 20.95
CA GLU A 47 -12.93 -23.14 19.60
C GLU A 47 -13.67 -21.89 19.10
N GLU A 48 -14.46 -21.24 19.94
CA GLU A 48 -15.18 -20.01 19.56
C GLU A 48 -14.23 -18.84 19.34
N LYS A 49 -13.18 -18.74 20.15
CA LYS A 49 -12.11 -17.77 19.94
C LYS A 49 -11.43 -18.01 18.58
N ALA A 50 -11.15 -19.28 18.26
CA ALA A 50 -10.54 -19.65 16.99
C ALA A 50 -11.45 -19.37 15.79
N GLU A 51 -12.74 -19.68 15.88
CA GLU A 51 -13.72 -19.41 14.82
C GLU A 51 -13.92 -17.91 14.61
N LYS A 52 -14.04 -17.11 15.67
CA LYS A 52 -14.10 -15.65 15.55
C LYS A 52 -12.82 -15.06 14.97
N GLN A 53 -11.66 -15.60 15.35
CA GLN A 53 -10.39 -15.19 14.74
C GLN A 53 -10.34 -15.56 13.25
N ARG A 54 -10.89 -16.72 12.86
CA ARG A 54 -11.00 -17.16 11.47
C ARG A 54 -11.94 -16.27 10.67
N GLN A 55 -13.08 -15.87 11.24
CA GLN A 55 -14.03 -14.94 10.63
C GLN A 55 -13.44 -13.53 10.48
N ALA A 56 -12.76 -13.00 11.50
CA ALA A 56 -12.06 -11.73 11.41
C ALA A 56 -10.89 -11.75 10.39
N ARG A 57 -10.32 -12.93 10.13
CA ARG A 57 -9.29 -13.16 9.10
C ARG A 57 -9.85 -13.37 7.70
N ARG A 58 -11.18 -13.48 7.52
CA ARG A 58 -11.75 -13.54 6.16
C ARG A 58 -11.49 -12.18 5.49
N PRO A 59 -10.74 -12.15 4.38
CA PRO A 59 -10.38 -10.90 3.73
C PRO A 59 -11.67 -10.20 3.26
N THR A 60 -11.94 -9.03 3.85
CA THR A 60 -13.11 -8.19 3.54
C THR A 60 -12.87 -7.28 2.33
N GLY A 61 -11.78 -7.49 1.60
CA GLY A 61 -11.40 -6.70 0.43
C GLY A 61 -11.63 -7.46 -0.88
N PRO A 62 -11.85 -6.74 -2.00
CA PRO A 62 -11.95 -7.35 -3.31
C PRO A 62 -10.70 -8.19 -3.58
N ARG A 63 -10.91 -9.45 -3.96
CA ARG A 63 -9.84 -10.33 -4.43
C ARG A 63 -9.43 -9.80 -5.80
N VAL A 64 -8.23 -9.25 -5.92
CA VAL A 64 -7.68 -8.88 -7.23
C VAL A 64 -7.63 -10.17 -8.05
N VAL A 65 -8.50 -10.26 -9.07
CA VAL A 65 -8.50 -11.37 -10.02
C VAL A 65 -7.29 -11.13 -10.91
N LEU A 66 -6.24 -11.92 -10.69
CA LEU A 66 -5.02 -11.87 -11.49
C LEU A 66 -5.35 -12.41 -12.89
N THR A 67 -5.41 -11.53 -13.89
CA THR A 67 -5.69 -11.90 -15.30
C THR A 67 -4.39 -12.10 -16.07
N GLY A 68 -4.16 -13.28 -16.66
CA GLY A 68 -3.21 -13.56 -17.77
C GLY A 68 -1.69 -13.37 -17.52
N SER A 69 -1.31 -12.37 -16.74
CA SER A 69 0.05 -11.86 -16.51
C SER A 69 0.85 -12.66 -15.46
N ASP A 70 0.18 -13.58 -14.75
CA ASP A 70 0.82 -14.50 -13.79
C ASP A 70 1.85 -15.43 -14.44
N ARG A 71 1.72 -15.74 -15.74
CA ARG A 71 2.70 -16.58 -16.46
C ARG A 71 4.05 -15.88 -16.59
N LEU A 72 4.08 -14.60 -16.94
CA LEU A 72 5.32 -13.83 -17.03
C LEU A 72 5.92 -13.59 -15.65
N HIS A 73 5.10 -13.32 -14.64
CA HIS A 73 5.59 -13.11 -13.28
C HIS A 73 6.18 -14.40 -12.65
N SER A 74 5.51 -15.54 -12.84
CA SER A 74 6.00 -16.85 -12.39
C SER A 74 7.26 -17.28 -13.16
N THR A 75 7.31 -17.01 -14.47
CA THR A 75 8.50 -17.23 -15.31
C THR A 75 9.66 -16.34 -14.87
N ALA A 76 9.42 -15.04 -14.65
CA ALA A 76 10.42 -14.11 -14.14
C ALA A 76 11.02 -14.62 -12.82
N LYS A 77 10.17 -14.99 -11.86
CA LYS A 77 10.60 -15.62 -10.59
C LYS A 77 11.43 -16.89 -10.81
N LYS A 78 10.97 -17.78 -11.70
CA LYS A 78 11.67 -19.04 -12.03
C LYS A 78 13.06 -18.80 -12.62
N HIS A 79 13.22 -17.77 -13.45
CA HIS A 79 14.49 -17.39 -14.08
C HIS A 79 15.31 -16.39 -13.25
N GLY A 80 14.93 -16.13 -12.00
CA GLY A 80 15.63 -15.20 -11.11
C GLY A 80 15.47 -13.72 -11.49
N ILE A 81 14.68 -13.39 -12.50
CA ILE A 81 14.24 -12.01 -12.78
C ILE A 81 13.28 -11.62 -11.66
N GLY A 82 13.76 -10.77 -10.75
CA GLY A 82 13.06 -10.47 -9.50
C GLY A 82 13.76 -10.90 -8.22
N SER A 83 14.85 -11.68 -8.32
CA SER A 83 15.66 -12.09 -7.18
C SER A 83 16.50 -10.94 -6.60
N SER A 84 16.96 -10.02 -7.45
CA SER A 84 17.71 -8.84 -7.06
C SER A 84 16.82 -7.59 -7.09
N PRO A 85 16.63 -6.90 -5.96
CA PRO A 85 15.92 -5.62 -5.91
C PRO A 85 16.50 -4.57 -6.87
N ALA A 86 17.81 -4.61 -7.13
CA ALA A 86 18.47 -3.69 -8.06
C ALA A 86 18.06 -3.95 -9.52
N VAL A 87 17.95 -5.23 -9.91
CA VAL A 87 17.48 -5.60 -11.25
C VAL A 87 16.02 -5.21 -11.43
N LEU A 88 15.17 -5.44 -10.42
CA LEU A 88 13.77 -5.01 -10.44
C LEU A 88 13.62 -3.49 -10.58
N GLY A 89 14.46 -2.73 -9.85
CA GLY A 89 14.51 -1.28 -9.97
C GLY A 89 14.77 -0.86 -11.42
N ARG A 90 15.82 -1.38 -12.05
CA ARG A 90 16.16 -1.05 -13.45
C ARG A 90 15.07 -1.45 -14.45
N VAL A 91 14.46 -2.62 -14.28
CA VAL A 91 13.34 -3.05 -15.15
C VAL A 91 12.14 -2.11 -14.99
N SER A 92 11.83 -1.73 -13.76
CA SER A 92 10.74 -0.79 -13.46
C SER A 92 10.99 0.58 -14.06
N GLU A 93 12.21 1.08 -13.93
CA GLU A 93 12.65 2.34 -14.52
C GLU A 93 12.52 2.30 -16.03
N ALA A 94 13.10 1.30 -16.71
CA ALA A 94 12.99 1.15 -18.15
C ALA A 94 11.54 1.10 -18.66
N ALA A 95 10.66 0.37 -17.96
CA ALA A 95 9.25 0.27 -18.30
C ALA A 95 8.50 1.61 -18.18
N VAL A 96 8.87 2.43 -17.21
CA VAL A 96 8.32 3.78 -17.01
C VAL A 96 8.86 4.75 -18.06
N LEU A 97 10.17 4.74 -18.32
CA LEU A 97 10.80 5.60 -19.32
C LEU A 97 10.21 5.35 -20.72
N LEU A 98 9.98 4.09 -21.08
CA LEU A 98 9.32 3.72 -22.34
C LEU A 98 7.92 4.34 -22.45
N ARG A 99 7.10 4.23 -21.39
CA ARG A 99 5.75 4.81 -21.39
C ARG A 99 5.77 6.33 -21.51
N LEU A 100 6.68 7.00 -20.80
CA LEU A 100 6.88 8.45 -20.93
C LEU A 100 7.25 8.86 -22.36
N ALA A 101 8.17 8.12 -23.00
CA ALA A 101 8.55 8.34 -24.39
C ALA A 101 7.38 8.15 -25.36
N VAL A 102 6.57 7.11 -25.17
CA VAL A 102 5.35 6.86 -25.97
C VAL A 102 4.34 8.00 -25.85
N LEU A 103 4.29 8.68 -24.70
CA LEU A 103 3.44 9.85 -24.47
C LEU A 103 4.01 11.15 -25.07
N GLY A 104 5.13 11.09 -25.80
CA GLY A 104 5.80 12.26 -26.38
C GLY A 104 6.55 13.12 -25.35
N LEU A 105 6.83 12.56 -24.16
CA LEU A 105 7.68 13.19 -23.17
C LEU A 105 9.11 12.66 -23.32
N GLU A 106 10.09 13.49 -22.97
CA GLU A 106 11.50 13.11 -23.01
C GLU A 106 12.02 12.89 -21.59
N PRO A 107 12.23 11.63 -21.19
CA PRO A 107 12.81 11.34 -19.89
C PRO A 107 14.34 11.31 -19.96
N TYR A 108 14.97 11.87 -18.94
CA TYR A 108 16.42 11.92 -18.75
C TYR A 108 16.76 11.32 -17.39
N THR A 109 17.62 10.30 -17.36
CA THR A 109 18.04 9.65 -16.11
C THR A 109 19.39 10.17 -15.64
N GLY A 110 19.61 10.12 -14.33
CA GLY A 110 20.90 10.47 -13.76
C GLY A 110 21.97 9.45 -14.17
N VAL A 111 23.07 9.90 -14.78
CA VAL A 111 24.22 9.04 -15.09
C VAL A 111 24.96 8.62 -13.80
N PHE A 112 24.87 9.47 -12.78
CA PHE A 112 25.51 9.28 -11.49
C PHE A 112 24.45 8.99 -10.42
N GLY A 113 24.70 7.98 -9.58
CA GLY A 113 23.87 7.74 -8.40
C GLY A 113 24.08 8.83 -7.34
N GLY A 114 23.10 9.00 -6.45
CA GLY A 114 23.19 9.91 -5.30
C GLY A 114 22.09 10.98 -5.24
N GLU A 115 21.34 11.15 -6.33
CA GLU A 115 20.17 12.00 -6.37
C GLU A 115 18.99 11.36 -5.62
N ASN A 116 18.07 12.22 -5.15
CA ASN A 116 16.85 11.78 -4.46
C ASN A 116 15.71 11.38 -5.42
N PHE A 117 15.97 11.38 -6.72
CA PHE A 117 15.04 11.02 -7.78
C PHE A 117 15.80 10.23 -8.85
N ASP A 118 15.10 9.46 -9.68
CA ASP A 118 15.76 8.59 -10.67
C ASP A 118 15.97 9.31 -12.01
N GLY A 119 15.17 10.34 -12.28
CA GLY A 119 15.34 11.18 -13.46
C GLY A 119 14.46 12.41 -13.47
N VAL A 120 14.57 13.15 -14.57
CA VAL A 120 13.68 14.27 -14.91
C VAL A 120 12.96 13.98 -16.21
N VAL A 121 11.78 14.57 -16.36
CA VAL A 121 10.98 14.48 -17.58
C VAL A 121 10.79 15.88 -18.12
N TRP A 122 10.87 16.01 -19.43
CA TRP A 122 10.64 17.23 -20.17
C TRP A 122 9.53 17.02 -21.22
N HIS A 123 8.80 18.08 -21.53
CA HIS A 123 7.84 18.10 -22.63
C HIS A 123 8.37 19.01 -23.75
N PRO A 124 8.70 18.47 -24.95
CA PRO A 124 9.31 19.24 -26.04
C PRO A 124 8.48 20.47 -26.46
N GLY A 125 7.15 20.32 -26.50
CA GLY A 125 6.23 21.43 -26.82
C GLY A 125 6.03 22.49 -25.72
N LYS A 126 6.63 22.34 -24.53
CA LYS A 126 6.49 23.24 -23.38
C LYS A 126 7.86 23.49 -22.73
N PRO A 127 8.73 24.27 -23.38
CA PRO A 127 10.09 24.48 -22.92
C PRO A 127 10.15 25.23 -21.57
N GLY A 128 11.18 24.92 -20.77
CA GLY A 128 11.47 25.64 -19.51
C GLY A 128 10.91 24.99 -18.24
N LYS A 129 10.22 23.85 -18.33
CA LYS A 129 9.67 23.14 -17.18
C LYS A 129 10.15 21.69 -17.16
N LEU A 130 10.67 21.24 -16.01
CA LEU A 130 11.21 19.89 -15.80
C LEU A 130 10.56 19.24 -14.58
N ALA A 131 9.98 18.06 -14.74
CA ALA A 131 9.39 17.30 -13.66
C ALA A 131 10.39 16.28 -13.11
N ARG A 132 10.69 16.30 -11.81
CA ARG A 132 11.50 15.26 -11.16
C ARG A 132 10.66 14.03 -10.88
N ILE A 133 11.13 12.88 -11.31
CA ILE A 133 10.44 11.60 -11.16
C ILE A 133 11.25 10.64 -10.31
N GLN A 134 10.58 9.97 -9.39
CA GLN A 134 11.11 8.78 -8.73
C GLN A 134 10.31 7.58 -9.20
N VAL A 135 11.01 6.56 -9.70
CA VAL A 135 10.44 5.27 -10.01
C VAL A 135 10.60 4.31 -8.83
N ARG A 136 9.58 3.51 -8.55
CA ARG A 136 9.62 2.45 -7.56
C ARG A 136 8.96 1.19 -8.10
N THR A 137 9.50 0.03 -7.74
CA THR A 137 8.79 -1.23 -7.93
C THR A 137 7.73 -1.37 -6.83
N ALA A 138 6.47 -1.53 -7.23
CA ALA A 138 5.37 -1.81 -6.31
C ALA A 138 5.51 -3.24 -5.77
N GLY A 139 5.41 -3.38 -4.46
CA GLY A 139 5.43 -4.67 -3.78
C GLY A 139 4.05 -5.32 -3.78
N THR A 140 4.01 -6.65 -3.90
CA THR A 140 2.80 -7.44 -3.71
C THR A 140 2.56 -7.67 -2.21
N ALA A 141 1.31 -7.62 -1.77
CA ALA A 141 0.97 -7.99 -0.40
C ALA A 141 1.23 -9.50 -0.17
N LYS A 142 1.83 -9.86 0.98
CA LYS A 142 2.32 -11.24 1.25
C LYS A 142 1.23 -12.31 1.26
N LYS A 143 -0.04 -11.97 1.53
CA LYS A 143 -1.16 -12.92 1.60
C LYS A 143 -2.48 -12.32 1.12
N HIS A 144 -2.79 -11.11 1.59
CA HIS A 144 -4.01 -10.37 1.25
C HIS A 144 -3.69 -8.86 1.27
N GLY A 145 -4.31 -8.09 0.39
CA GLY A 145 -4.16 -6.64 0.32
C GLY A 145 -3.81 -6.14 -1.08
N LEU A 146 -4.08 -4.87 -1.32
CA LEU A 146 -3.66 -4.18 -2.54
C LEU A 146 -2.12 -4.10 -2.62
N PRO A 147 -1.53 -4.04 -3.82
CA PRO A 147 -0.12 -3.76 -3.95
C PRO A 147 0.22 -2.43 -3.27
N TYR A 148 1.49 -2.24 -2.89
CA TYR A 148 1.90 -1.06 -2.14
C TYR A 148 3.28 -0.58 -2.54
N VAL A 149 3.55 0.68 -2.22
CA VAL A 149 4.82 1.34 -2.54
C VAL A 149 5.36 1.96 -1.27
N SER A 150 6.62 1.68 -0.97
CA SER A 150 7.34 2.36 0.11
C SER A 150 7.74 3.76 -0.34
N LEU A 151 7.40 4.77 0.47
CA LEU A 151 7.73 6.18 0.24
C LEU A 151 8.97 6.62 1.03
N ARG A 152 9.84 5.65 1.37
CA ARG A 152 11.07 5.90 2.11
C ARG A 152 12.29 5.82 1.19
N LYS A 153 13.17 6.80 1.28
CA LYS A 153 14.50 6.77 0.67
C LYS A 153 15.55 6.30 1.69
N SER A 154 16.58 5.62 1.20
CA SER A 154 17.73 5.23 2.02
C SER A 154 18.54 6.49 2.35
N ASP A 155 19.02 6.60 3.59
CA ASP A 155 19.90 7.68 4.06
C ASP A 155 21.30 7.14 4.43
N GLY A 156 21.64 5.96 3.91
CA GLY A 156 22.83 5.21 4.33
C GLY A 156 22.68 4.57 5.71
N ARG A 157 23.63 3.72 6.11
CA ARG A 157 23.68 3.05 7.43
C ARG A 157 22.35 2.39 7.90
N ARG A 158 21.53 1.90 6.96
CA ARG A 158 20.18 1.34 7.22
C ARG A 158 19.16 2.35 7.80
N ASN A 159 19.43 3.64 7.68
CA ASN A 159 18.48 4.69 8.00
C ASN A 159 17.59 4.96 6.79
N TYR A 160 16.33 5.31 7.07
CA TYR A 160 15.32 5.60 6.05
C TYR A 160 14.68 6.94 6.34
N LYS A 161 14.68 7.82 5.33
CA LYS A 161 14.04 9.14 5.39
C LYS A 161 12.84 9.22 4.46
N LYS A 162 11.97 10.19 4.71
CA LYS A 162 10.86 10.52 3.82
C LYS A 162 11.36 11.43 2.70
N TYR A 163 10.60 11.46 1.61
CA TYR A 163 10.79 12.48 0.57
C TYR A 163 10.29 13.84 1.06
N GLU A 164 11.14 14.85 0.94
CA GLU A 164 10.87 16.23 1.33
C GLU A 164 10.19 17.02 0.20
N ARG A 165 9.91 18.30 0.45
CA ARG A 165 9.43 19.19 -0.60
C ARG A 165 10.61 19.53 -1.50
N GLY A 166 10.46 19.30 -2.81
CA GLY A 166 11.53 19.53 -3.78
C GLY A 166 12.45 18.32 -4.01
N ASP A 167 12.22 17.18 -3.35
CA ASP A 167 12.93 15.95 -3.73
C ASP A 167 12.41 15.40 -5.07
N LEU A 168 11.10 15.46 -5.29
CA LEU A 168 10.43 14.94 -6.48
C LEU A 168 9.11 15.65 -6.71
N ASP A 169 8.63 15.62 -7.95
CA ASP A 169 7.32 16.10 -8.36
C ASP A 169 6.33 14.93 -8.52
N PHE A 170 6.82 13.80 -9.06
CA PHE A 170 6.04 12.56 -9.22
C PHE A 170 6.75 11.32 -8.67
N MET A 171 5.93 10.40 -8.13
CA MET A 171 6.32 9.04 -7.80
C MET A 171 5.58 8.09 -8.75
N LEU A 172 6.35 7.30 -9.50
CA LEU A 172 5.86 6.38 -10.51
C LEU A 172 6.11 4.95 -10.04
N ALA A 173 5.05 4.24 -9.71
CA ALA A 173 5.14 2.93 -9.09
C ALA A 173 4.79 1.82 -10.08
N TYR A 174 5.78 1.07 -10.54
CA TYR A 174 5.57 0.00 -11.49
C TYR A 174 5.28 -1.33 -10.80
N HIS A 175 4.14 -1.94 -11.13
CA HIS A 175 3.71 -3.24 -10.64
C HIS A 175 3.89 -4.29 -11.73
N LEU A 176 5.06 -4.92 -11.72
CA LEU A 176 5.48 -5.94 -12.69
C LEU A 176 4.44 -7.06 -12.94
N PRO A 177 3.75 -7.62 -11.93
CA PRO A 177 2.82 -8.73 -12.16
C PRO A 177 1.67 -8.43 -13.11
N VAL A 178 1.27 -7.17 -13.27
CA VAL A 178 0.14 -6.75 -14.14
C VAL A 178 0.57 -5.71 -15.17
N ASP A 179 1.88 -5.44 -15.25
CA ASP A 179 2.46 -4.44 -16.15
C ASP A 179 1.77 -3.06 -16.08
N THR A 180 1.54 -2.58 -14.86
CA THR A 180 0.83 -1.31 -14.61
C THR A 180 1.72 -0.33 -13.85
N VAL A 181 1.75 0.93 -14.28
CA VAL A 181 2.35 2.04 -13.54
C VAL A 181 1.26 2.81 -12.78
N TYR A 182 1.48 3.05 -11.50
CA TYR A 182 0.62 3.89 -10.68
C TYR A 182 1.27 5.27 -10.49
N VAL A 183 0.54 6.32 -10.81
CA VAL A 183 1.07 7.69 -10.91
C VAL A 183 0.60 8.55 -9.73
N PHE A 184 1.55 9.01 -8.93
CA PHE A 184 1.28 9.85 -7.76
C PHE A 184 2.00 11.20 -7.86
N THR A 185 1.26 12.29 -7.68
CA THR A 185 1.80 13.62 -7.44
C THR A 185 2.39 13.71 -6.03
N ARG A 186 3.37 14.61 -5.84
CA ARG A 186 3.93 14.90 -4.51
C ARG A 186 2.85 15.23 -3.45
N LYS A 187 1.76 15.89 -3.86
CA LYS A 187 0.63 16.25 -2.99
C LYS A 187 -0.09 15.02 -2.45
N GLU A 188 -0.35 14.02 -3.30
CA GLU A 188 -1.02 12.77 -2.93
C GLU A 188 -0.20 11.91 -1.96
N LEU A 189 1.13 11.97 -2.05
CA LEU A 189 2.02 11.27 -1.12
C LEU A 189 1.88 11.78 0.32
N GLY A 190 1.61 13.09 0.49
CA GLY A 190 1.42 13.73 1.78
C GLY A 190 2.58 13.47 2.75
N LYS A 191 2.26 12.99 3.96
CA LYS A 191 3.20 12.60 5.03
C LYS A 191 3.33 11.07 5.20
N ARG A 192 2.73 10.30 4.29
CA ARG A 192 2.66 8.82 4.38
C ARG A 192 4.04 8.19 4.17
N THR A 193 4.24 7.01 4.74
CA THR A 193 5.47 6.21 4.51
C THR A 193 5.27 5.06 3.55
N VAL A 194 4.02 4.67 3.34
CA VAL A 194 3.58 3.62 2.43
C VAL A 194 2.26 4.11 1.83
N ILE A 195 2.04 3.80 0.55
CA ILE A 195 0.76 4.00 -0.11
C ILE A 195 0.34 2.68 -0.76
N SER A 196 -0.93 2.29 -0.57
CA SER A 196 -1.54 1.22 -1.34
C SER A 196 -1.88 1.77 -2.72
N VAL A 197 -1.62 0.99 -3.75
CA VAL A 197 -2.01 1.32 -5.11
C VAL A 197 -3.46 0.89 -5.33
N ASN A 198 -4.22 1.70 -6.05
CA ASN A 198 -5.60 1.41 -6.46
C ASN A 198 -5.75 1.74 -7.96
N GLU A 199 -6.87 1.31 -8.55
CA GLU A 199 -7.13 1.52 -9.98
C GLU A 199 -7.27 3.01 -10.36
N ASP A 200 -7.72 3.87 -9.43
CA ASP A 200 -7.92 5.30 -9.68
C ASP A 200 -6.64 6.04 -10.08
N VAL A 201 -5.48 5.50 -9.72
CA VAL A 201 -4.17 6.08 -10.05
C VAL A 201 -3.38 5.21 -11.04
N ALA A 202 -3.99 4.15 -11.57
CA ALA A 202 -3.39 3.27 -12.56
C ALA A 202 -3.32 3.97 -13.92
N GLU A 203 -2.11 4.01 -14.50
CA GLU A 203 -1.82 4.63 -15.81
C GLU A 203 -2.37 6.07 -15.94
N ASP A 204 -2.51 6.79 -14.81
CA ASP A 204 -3.02 8.16 -14.76
C ASP A 204 -1.95 9.16 -15.17
N TRP A 205 -1.48 9.03 -16.42
CA TRP A 205 -0.47 9.88 -17.03
C TRP A 205 -0.96 11.29 -17.30
N GLY A 206 -2.28 11.51 -17.28
CA GLY A 206 -2.88 12.83 -17.39
C GLY A 206 -2.31 13.81 -16.35
N LYS A 207 -1.97 13.32 -15.15
CA LYS A 207 -1.26 14.08 -14.11
C LYS A 207 0.10 14.61 -14.55
N VAL A 208 0.87 13.81 -15.28
CA VAL A 208 2.21 14.18 -15.76
C VAL A 208 2.09 15.12 -16.95
N VAL A 209 1.22 14.80 -17.92
CA VAL A 209 1.05 15.61 -19.14
C VAL A 209 0.47 17.00 -18.83
N SER A 210 -0.54 17.08 -17.95
CA SER A 210 -1.14 18.36 -17.53
C SER A 210 -0.25 19.20 -16.63
N TRP A 211 0.81 18.61 -16.06
CA TRP A 211 1.75 19.34 -15.23
C TRP A 211 2.63 20.27 -16.02
N PHE A 212 2.99 19.93 -17.26
CA PHE A 212 3.76 20.83 -18.12
C PHE A 212 2.89 22.00 -18.58
#